data_AF-A0A9P3URG4-F1
#
_entry.id   AF-A0A9P3URG4-F1
#
_cell.length_a   1.000
_cell.length_b   1.000
_cell.length_c   1.000
_cell.angle_alpha   90.00
_cell.angle_beta   90.00
_cell.angle_gamma   90.00
#
_symmetry.space_group_name_H-M   'P 1'
#
loop_
_entity.id
_entity.type
_entity.pdbx_description
1 polymer ?
#
loop_
_entity_poly.entity_id
_entity_poly.type
_entity_poly.pdbx_seq_one_letter_code
_entity_poly.pdbx_strand_id
1 'polypeptide(L)'
;MLTERIPGCSLTPKLMPPSSLHSIFPDADRADLNAVVAHTLHPCDLRKLDPRCHHHIQLCHGCIPPRPFFVTPSNSVQDYSSLDTVLVPLQIYFGILLARVPPSWAPSVTRNFQRYTARLIALADRYPWPAVRAYHMSFHQRRCVEMYTRGDYSGWGREDGELVEEHLLEHDSRAPRSSSDRRYKEKQD
;
A
#
# COMPACT_ATOMS: atom_id res chain seq x y z
N MET A 1 17.90 36.05 -45.35
CA MET A 1 16.60 35.39 -45.59
C MET A 1 16.84 33.90 -45.51
N LEU A 2 16.17 33.05 -44.74
CA LEU A 2 15.18 33.13 -43.66
C LEU A 2 15.36 31.78 -42.93
N THR A 3 15.78 31.77 -41.66
CA THR A 3 15.87 30.54 -40.87
C THR A 3 14.52 30.35 -40.19
N GLU A 4 13.68 29.46 -40.72
CA GLU A 4 12.39 29.15 -40.12
C GLU A 4 12.58 28.43 -38.78
N ARG A 5 12.11 29.06 -37.71
CA ARG A 5 11.92 28.41 -36.41
C ARG A 5 10.64 27.59 -36.50
N ILE A 6 10.76 26.28 -36.39
CA ILE A 6 9.62 25.39 -36.12
C ILE A 6 9.13 25.68 -34.70
N PRO A 7 7.88 26.11 -34.49
CA PRO A 7 7.29 26.20 -33.18
C PRO A 7 6.53 24.90 -32.89
N GLY A 8 6.77 24.32 -31.70
CA GLY A 8 5.84 23.34 -31.14
C GLY A 8 6.47 21.99 -30.86
N CYS A 9 6.67 21.72 -29.58
CA CYS A 9 6.24 20.49 -28.90
C CYS A 9 6.64 20.62 -27.44
N SER A 10 5.91 21.43 -26.67
CA SER A 10 5.90 21.28 -25.22
C SER A 10 4.99 20.09 -24.92
N LEU A 11 5.57 18.88 -24.95
CA LEU A 11 4.93 17.66 -24.46
C LEU A 11 4.96 17.70 -22.93
N THR A 12 4.14 18.57 -22.32
CA THR A 12 3.72 18.29 -20.96
C THR A 12 2.76 17.10 -21.04
N PRO A 13 3.00 15.99 -20.32
CA PRO A 13 2.02 14.93 -20.24
C PRO A 13 0.76 15.55 -19.64
N LYS A 14 -0.31 15.61 -20.43
CA LYS A 14 -1.62 16.12 -20.01
C LYS A 14 -2.12 15.19 -18.92
N LEU A 15 -1.77 15.55 -17.70
CA LEU A 15 -2.20 14.96 -16.46
C LEU A 15 -3.73 14.92 -16.49
N MET A 16 -4.32 13.72 -16.41
CA MET A 16 -5.78 13.59 -16.50
C MET A 16 -6.44 14.46 -15.41
N PRO A 17 -7.43 15.31 -15.76
CA PRO A 17 -8.04 16.20 -14.78
C PRO A 17 -8.76 15.37 -13.71
N PRO A 18 -8.79 15.82 -12.45
CA PRO A 18 -9.36 15.06 -11.32
C PRO A 18 -10.84 14.67 -11.52
N SER A 19 -11.58 15.41 -12.35
CA SER A 19 -12.94 15.05 -12.79
C SER A 19 -13.03 13.73 -13.55
N SER A 20 -11.95 13.28 -14.21
CA SER A 20 -11.90 12.00 -14.93
C SER A 20 -11.51 10.80 -14.05
N LEU A 21 -10.81 11.03 -12.93
CA LEU A 21 -10.50 9.95 -11.99
C LEU A 21 -11.75 9.52 -11.23
N HIS A 22 -12.54 10.48 -10.74
CA HIS A 22 -13.77 10.17 -10.01
C HIS A 22 -14.82 9.46 -10.90
N SER A 23 -14.82 9.67 -12.22
CA SER A 23 -15.67 8.87 -13.11
C SER A 23 -15.21 7.41 -13.25
N ILE A 24 -13.92 7.13 -13.09
CA ILE A 24 -13.37 5.76 -13.15
C ILE A 24 -13.48 5.08 -11.77
N PHE A 25 -13.34 5.86 -10.70
CA PHE A 25 -13.39 5.41 -9.31
C PHE A 25 -14.49 6.19 -8.55
N PRO A 26 -15.78 5.92 -8.82
CA PRO A 26 -16.89 6.65 -8.21
C PRO A 26 -17.03 6.40 -6.71
N ASP A 27 -16.63 5.22 -6.24
CA ASP A 27 -16.76 4.80 -4.84
C ASP A 27 -15.66 5.40 -3.93
N ALA A 28 -14.60 5.97 -4.51
CA ALA A 28 -13.53 6.59 -3.75
C ALA A 28 -13.79 8.09 -3.54
N ASP A 29 -13.59 8.56 -2.31
CA ASP A 29 -13.68 9.99 -2.00
C ASP A 29 -12.61 10.77 -2.78
N ARG A 30 -12.98 11.97 -3.25
CA ARG A 30 -12.08 12.89 -3.94
C ARG A 30 -10.85 13.25 -3.11
N ALA A 31 -11.01 13.36 -1.79
CA ALA A 31 -9.89 13.62 -0.88
C ALA A 31 -8.85 12.48 -0.95
N ASP A 32 -9.31 11.23 -0.89
CA ASP A 32 -8.44 10.05 -0.95
C ASP A 32 -7.81 9.90 -2.35
N LEU A 33 -8.58 10.13 -3.43
CA LEU A 33 -8.05 10.15 -4.80
C LEU A 33 -6.91 11.16 -4.96
N ASN A 34 -7.09 12.38 -4.44
CA ASN A 34 -6.06 13.41 -4.49
C ASN A 34 -4.83 13.02 -3.65
N ALA A 35 -5.02 12.38 -2.50
CA ALA A 35 -3.91 11.89 -1.67
C ALA A 35 -3.11 10.78 -2.38
N VAL A 36 -3.77 9.88 -3.13
CA VAL A 36 -3.08 8.88 -3.96
C VAL A 36 -2.25 9.56 -5.05
N VAL A 37 -2.86 10.50 -5.77
CA VAL A 37 -2.21 11.25 -6.86
C VAL A 37 -1.03 12.07 -6.36
N ALA A 38 -1.13 12.64 -5.16
CA ALA A 38 -0.06 13.40 -4.52
C ALA A 38 0.99 12.49 -3.84
N HIS A 39 0.80 11.17 -3.86
CA HIS A 39 1.64 10.19 -3.15
C HIS A 39 1.73 10.44 -1.63
N THR A 40 0.68 11.00 -1.04
CA THR A 40 0.59 11.34 0.39
C THR A 40 -0.38 10.45 1.18
N LEU A 41 -1.07 9.51 0.52
CA LEU A 41 -2.01 8.61 1.20
C LEU A 41 -1.27 7.75 2.23
N HIS A 42 -1.69 7.83 3.50
CA HIS A 42 -1.14 7.02 4.57
C HIS A 42 -1.52 5.54 4.38
N PRO A 43 -0.63 4.58 4.67
CA PRO A 43 -0.93 3.14 4.52
C PRO A 43 -2.20 2.66 5.27
N CYS A 44 -2.51 3.23 6.45
CA CYS A 44 -3.74 2.92 7.17
C CYS A 44 -5.02 3.46 6.49
N ASP A 45 -4.88 4.51 5.67
CA ASP A 45 -5.99 5.12 4.94
C ASP A 45 -6.31 4.40 3.63
N LEU A 46 -5.42 3.51 3.17
CA LEU A 46 -5.62 2.74 1.95
C LEU A 46 -6.95 1.95 1.96
N ARG A 47 -7.43 1.46 3.12
CA ARG A 47 -8.75 0.82 3.27
C ARG A 47 -9.94 1.71 2.87
N LYS A 48 -9.81 3.04 2.90
CA LYS A 48 -10.87 3.97 2.49
C LYS A 48 -11.20 3.84 1.00
N LEU A 49 -10.28 3.28 0.22
CA LEU A 49 -10.48 2.98 -1.19
C LEU A 49 -11.33 1.72 -1.41
N ASP A 50 -11.59 0.91 -0.39
CA ASP A 50 -12.37 -0.32 -0.53
C ASP A 50 -13.89 -0.01 -0.53
N PRO A 51 -14.62 -0.27 -1.64
CA PRO A 51 -16.06 -0.06 -1.70
C PRO A 51 -16.84 -0.85 -0.64
N ARG A 52 -16.30 -2.01 -0.19
CA ARG A 52 -16.92 -2.86 0.84
C ARG A 52 -16.99 -2.16 2.18
N CYS A 53 -16.02 -1.29 2.49
CA CYS A 53 -16.00 -0.52 3.73
C CYS A 53 -17.09 0.56 3.77
N HIS A 54 -17.45 1.13 2.61
CA HIS A 54 -18.51 2.14 2.51
C HIS A 54 -19.91 1.55 2.76
N HIS A 55 -20.14 0.31 2.31
CA HIS A 55 -21.42 -0.39 2.53
C HIS A 55 -21.69 -0.65 4.02
N HIS A 56 -20.65 -1.00 4.79
CA HIS A 56 -20.79 -1.22 6.23
C HIS A 56 -21.12 0.07 7.00
N ILE A 57 -20.59 1.22 6.57
CA ILE A 57 -20.88 2.52 7.18
C ILE A 57 -22.30 2.99 6.86
N GLN A 58 -22.82 2.75 5.65
CA GLN A 58 -24.18 3.11 5.26
C GLN A 58 -25.26 2.31 6.01
N LEU A 59 -25.04 1.00 6.21
CA LEU A 59 -25.97 0.16 6.97
C LEU A 59 -26.04 0.56 8.46
N CYS A 60 -24.92 1.01 9.05
CA CYS A 60 -24.91 1.48 10.44
C CYS A 60 -25.63 2.83 10.65
N HIS A 61 -25.77 3.67 9.62
CA HIS A 61 -26.50 4.95 9.71
C HIS A 61 -28.03 4.80 9.52
N GLY A 62 -28.51 3.64 9.08
CA GLY A 62 -29.95 3.36 8.90
C GLY A 62 -30.64 2.71 10.12
N CYS A 63 -29.88 2.29 11.13
CA CYS A 63 -30.42 1.64 12.31
C CYS A 63 -30.60 2.66 13.45
N ILE A 64 -31.87 2.96 13.79
CA ILE A 64 -32.23 3.61 15.06
C ILE A 64 -31.64 2.73 16.19
N PRO A 65 -30.74 3.21 17.06
CA PRO A 65 -30.13 2.35 18.05
C PRO A 65 -31.07 2.19 19.26
N PRO A 66 -31.46 0.96 19.67
CA PRO A 66 -31.90 0.75 21.02
C PRO A 66 -30.64 0.53 21.89
N ARG A 67 -30.39 1.48 22.78
CA ARG A 67 -29.40 1.49 23.89
C ARG A 67 -27.99 2.00 23.54
N PRO A 68 -27.33 2.68 24.51
CA PRO A 68 -26.02 3.29 24.31
C PRO A 68 -24.99 2.16 24.36
N PHE A 69 -24.75 1.52 23.22
CA PHE A 69 -23.41 1.01 23.00
C PHE A 69 -22.50 2.22 23.03
N PHE A 70 -21.58 2.24 24.00
CA PHE A 70 -20.42 3.09 23.95
C PHE A 70 -19.74 2.87 22.61
N VAL A 71 -20.02 3.74 21.65
CA VAL A 71 -19.10 3.99 20.54
C VAL A 71 -17.96 4.72 21.19
N THR A 72 -17.05 3.96 21.80
CA THR A 72 -15.70 4.45 21.99
C THR A 72 -15.22 4.89 20.61
N PRO A 73 -14.70 6.12 20.44
CA PRO A 73 -14.01 6.47 19.22
C PRO A 73 -12.83 5.50 19.14
N SER A 74 -12.97 4.45 18.32
CA SER A 74 -11.93 3.44 18.14
C SER A 74 -10.79 4.09 17.38
N ASN A 75 -9.89 4.70 18.14
CA ASN A 75 -8.63 5.23 17.65
C ASN A 75 -7.57 4.10 17.53
N SER A 76 -7.95 2.80 17.46
CA SER A 76 -6.93 1.72 17.46
C SER A 76 -7.36 0.30 17.05
N VAL A 77 -8.58 0.02 16.58
CA VAL A 77 -8.98 -1.37 16.25
C VAL A 77 -9.75 -1.45 14.94
N GLN A 78 -9.05 -1.55 13.81
CA GLN A 78 -9.16 -2.65 12.82
C GLN A 78 -8.21 -2.42 11.63
N ASP A 79 -6.91 -2.25 11.89
CA ASP A 79 -5.90 -2.20 10.83
C ASP A 79 -5.81 -3.56 10.17
N TYR A 80 -6.29 -3.65 8.92
CA TYR A 80 -6.23 -4.82 8.05
C TYR A 80 -6.27 -6.17 8.78
N SER A 81 -7.46 -6.73 9.00
CA SER A 81 -7.61 -7.99 9.75
C SER A 81 -7.07 -9.21 9.01
N SER A 82 -6.91 -9.13 7.69
CA SER A 82 -6.37 -10.20 6.85
C SER A 82 -5.78 -9.66 5.54
N LEU A 83 -5.07 -10.52 4.81
CA LEU A 83 -4.53 -10.19 3.49
C LEU A 83 -5.60 -9.65 2.52
N ASP A 84 -6.80 -10.24 2.52
CA ASP A 84 -7.90 -9.81 1.66
C ASP A 84 -8.32 -8.35 1.90
N THR A 85 -8.26 -7.90 3.15
CA THR A 85 -8.59 -6.51 3.50
C THR A 85 -7.56 -5.49 2.99
N VAL A 86 -6.35 -5.93 2.62
CA VAL A 86 -5.32 -5.09 1.98
C VAL A 86 -5.40 -5.19 0.46
N LEU A 87 -5.56 -6.40 -0.08
CA LEU A 87 -5.39 -6.64 -1.52
C LEU A 87 -6.36 -5.85 -2.37
N VAL A 88 -7.65 -5.82 -2.01
CA VAL A 88 -8.67 -5.09 -2.78
C VAL A 88 -8.38 -3.59 -2.84
N PRO A 89 -8.24 -2.85 -1.71
CA PRO A 89 -7.91 -1.43 -1.77
C PRO A 89 -6.54 -1.17 -2.41
N LEU A 90 -5.57 -2.08 -2.25
CA LEU A 90 -4.26 -1.97 -2.90
C LEU A 90 -4.36 -2.05 -4.44
N GLN A 91 -5.22 -2.92 -4.99
CA GLN A 91 -5.44 -2.95 -6.45
C GLN A 91 -6.11 -1.66 -6.95
N ILE A 92 -7.03 -1.08 -6.18
CA ILE A 92 -7.67 0.19 -6.52
C ILE A 92 -6.64 1.33 -6.50
N TYR A 93 -5.80 1.37 -5.46
CA TYR A 93 -4.67 2.29 -5.36
C TYR A 93 -3.74 2.21 -6.58
N PHE A 94 -3.35 1.00 -6.98
CA PHE A 94 -2.54 0.79 -8.19
C PHE A 94 -3.27 1.20 -9.47
N GLY A 95 -4.58 0.96 -9.58
CA GLY A 95 -5.39 1.44 -10.69
C GLY A 95 -5.39 2.96 -10.82
N ILE A 96 -5.56 3.68 -9.69
CA ILE A 96 -5.51 5.14 -9.65
C ILE A 96 -4.13 5.65 -10.08
N LEU A 97 -3.05 5.03 -9.59
CA LEU A 97 -1.68 5.38 -10.01
C LEU A 97 -1.46 5.13 -11.51
N LEU A 98 -1.92 3.98 -12.03
CA LEU A 98 -1.79 3.65 -13.45
C LEU A 98 -2.55 4.60 -14.37
N ALA A 99 -3.71 5.09 -13.95
CA ALA A 99 -4.46 6.11 -14.69
C ALA A 99 -3.71 7.46 -14.81
N ARG A 100 -2.60 7.62 -14.06
CA ARG A 100 -1.88 8.89 -13.90
C ARG A 100 -0.47 8.87 -14.43
N VAL A 101 0.10 7.69 -14.70
CA VAL A 101 1.41 7.57 -15.35
C VAL A 101 1.27 7.70 -16.88
N PRO A 102 2.35 8.10 -17.58
CA PRO A 102 2.37 8.07 -19.04
C PRO A 102 2.08 6.66 -19.58
N PRO A 103 1.31 6.51 -20.70
CA PRO A 103 1.02 5.19 -21.28
C PRO A 103 2.27 4.36 -21.62
N SER A 104 3.38 5.02 -21.96
CA SER A 104 4.67 4.35 -22.21
C SER A 104 5.28 3.69 -20.97
N TRP A 105 4.91 4.15 -19.76
CA TRP A 105 5.40 3.60 -18.50
C TRP A 105 4.49 2.51 -17.94
N ALA A 106 3.20 2.54 -18.31
CA ALA A 106 2.17 1.65 -17.78
C ALA A 106 2.58 0.15 -17.77
N PRO A 107 3.19 -0.44 -18.82
CA PRO A 107 3.61 -1.85 -18.76
C PRO A 107 4.65 -2.14 -17.66
N SER A 108 5.65 -1.27 -17.51
CA SER A 108 6.71 -1.44 -16.52
C SER A 108 6.19 -1.22 -15.10
N VAL A 109 5.37 -0.19 -14.91
CA VAL A 109 4.74 0.14 -13.62
C VAL A 109 3.78 -0.97 -13.19
N THR A 110 2.93 -1.46 -14.10
CA THR A 110 2.02 -2.58 -13.85
C THR A 110 2.78 -3.83 -13.40
N ARG A 111 3.89 -4.16 -14.07
CA ARG A 111 4.73 -5.30 -13.69
C ARG A 111 5.30 -5.14 -12.27
N ASN A 112 5.68 -3.93 -11.86
CA ASN A 112 6.18 -3.68 -10.52
C ASN A 112 5.09 -3.87 -9.46
N PHE A 113 3.88 -3.38 -9.73
CA PHE A 113 2.71 -3.56 -8.85
C PHE A 113 2.31 -5.04 -8.73
N GLN A 114 2.33 -5.78 -9.83
CA GLN A 114 2.08 -7.23 -9.83
C GLN A 114 3.14 -7.99 -9.03
N ARG A 115 4.42 -7.65 -9.19
CA ARG A 115 5.51 -8.25 -8.39
C ARG A 115 5.33 -8.01 -6.90
N TYR A 116 4.96 -6.79 -6.51
CA TYR A 116 4.67 -6.49 -5.11
C TYR A 116 3.49 -7.32 -4.58
N THR A 117 2.40 -7.37 -5.34
CA THR A 117 1.19 -8.12 -4.96
C THR A 117 1.52 -9.60 -4.75
N ALA A 118 2.24 -10.22 -5.69
CA ALA A 118 2.67 -11.61 -5.56
C ALA A 118 3.59 -11.84 -4.35
N ARG A 119 4.51 -10.89 -4.08
CA ARG A 119 5.36 -10.97 -2.88
C ARG A 119 4.54 -10.89 -1.60
N LEU A 120 3.59 -9.96 -1.52
CA LEU A 120 2.77 -9.78 -0.33
C LEU A 120 1.95 -11.05 -0.02
N ILE A 121 1.43 -11.71 -1.05
CA ILE A 121 0.76 -13.02 -0.92
C ILE A 121 1.75 -14.07 -0.38
N ALA A 122 2.92 -14.21 -0.99
CA ALA A 122 3.93 -15.18 -0.54
C ALA A 122 4.44 -14.92 0.89
N LEU A 123 4.52 -13.65 1.30
CA LEU A 123 4.88 -13.27 2.67
C LEU A 123 3.76 -13.65 3.65
N ALA A 124 2.50 -13.43 3.29
CA ALA A 124 1.35 -13.82 4.11
C ALA A 124 1.22 -15.34 4.29
N ASP A 125 1.71 -16.13 3.33
CA ASP A 125 1.76 -17.60 3.46
C ASP A 125 2.90 -18.07 4.37
N ARG A 126 3.97 -17.28 4.51
CA ARG A 126 5.20 -17.68 5.23
C ARG A 126 5.29 -17.11 6.64
N TYR A 127 4.76 -15.91 6.86
CA TYR A 127 4.95 -15.16 8.10
C TYR A 127 3.61 -14.83 8.76
N PRO A 128 3.59 -14.66 10.11
CA PRO A 128 2.40 -14.22 10.81
C PRO A 128 1.87 -12.89 10.25
N TRP A 129 0.54 -12.81 10.07
CA TRP A 129 -0.09 -11.63 9.47
C TRP A 129 0.30 -10.27 10.11
N PRO A 130 0.42 -10.13 11.45
CA PRO A 130 0.85 -8.86 12.04
C PRO A 130 2.22 -8.37 11.56
N ALA A 131 3.17 -9.29 11.32
CA ALA A 131 4.50 -8.99 10.81
C ALA A 131 4.45 -8.54 9.34
N VAL A 132 3.67 -9.25 8.51
CA VAL A 132 3.45 -8.91 7.10
C VAL A 132 2.75 -7.56 6.97
N ARG A 133 1.80 -7.26 7.85
CA ARG A 133 1.13 -5.96 7.91
C ARG A 133 2.12 -4.85 8.25
N ALA A 134 2.96 -5.02 9.27
CA ALA A 134 3.99 -4.03 9.62
C ALA A 134 4.93 -3.76 8.43
N TYR A 135 5.41 -4.84 7.78
CA TYR A 135 6.19 -4.75 6.55
C TYR A 135 5.46 -3.94 5.46
N HIS A 136 4.19 -4.24 5.19
CA HIS A 136 3.39 -3.54 4.18
C HIS A 136 3.29 -2.04 4.46
N MET A 137 3.04 -1.65 5.72
CA MET A 137 2.90 -0.24 6.10
C MET A 137 4.21 0.54 5.83
N SER A 138 5.34 0.02 6.34
CA SER A 138 6.65 0.63 6.16
C SER A 138 7.06 0.66 4.68
N PHE A 139 6.81 -0.42 3.94
CA PHE A 139 7.11 -0.52 2.52
C PHE A 139 6.33 0.52 1.72
N HIS A 140 5.00 0.60 1.92
CA HIS A 140 4.15 1.56 1.23
C HIS A 140 4.61 2.99 1.49
N GLN A 141 4.96 3.34 2.72
CA GLN A 141 5.45 4.69 3.06
C GLN A 141 6.77 5.02 2.34
N ARG A 142 7.74 4.09 2.30
CA ARG A 142 8.99 4.29 1.53
C ARG A 142 8.70 4.52 0.05
N ARG A 143 7.79 3.74 -0.54
CA ARG A 143 7.41 3.89 -1.97
C ARG A 143 6.69 5.20 -2.26
N CYS A 144 5.84 5.69 -1.35
CA CYS A 144 5.23 7.02 -1.46
C CYS A 144 6.30 8.12 -1.55
N VAL A 145 7.34 8.06 -0.71
CA VAL A 145 8.45 9.02 -0.75
C VAL A 145 9.23 8.93 -2.06
N GLU A 146 9.53 7.73 -2.56
CA GLU A 146 10.23 7.54 -3.85
C GLU A 146 9.42 8.10 -5.03
N MET A 147 8.12 7.81 -5.08
CA MET A 147 7.23 8.33 -6.11
C MET A 147 7.11 9.86 -6.03
N TYR A 148 6.96 10.41 -4.82
CA TYR A 148 6.85 11.86 -4.62
C TYR A 148 8.13 12.62 -5.00
N THR A 149 9.29 12.11 -4.58
CA THR A 149 10.58 12.81 -4.74
C THR A 149 11.23 12.59 -6.11
N ARG A 150 11.05 11.42 -6.71
CA ARG A 150 11.75 11.00 -7.93
C ARG A 150 10.83 10.59 -9.08
N GLY A 151 9.53 10.44 -8.83
CA GLY A 151 8.62 9.81 -9.80
C GLY A 151 8.98 8.36 -10.09
N ASP A 152 9.69 7.69 -9.17
CA ASP A 152 10.19 6.33 -9.37
C ASP A 152 9.20 5.28 -8.83
N TYR A 153 8.71 4.44 -9.73
CA TYR A 153 7.79 3.34 -9.42
C TYR A 153 8.51 1.98 -9.34
N SER A 154 9.82 1.93 -9.60
CA SER A 154 10.60 0.70 -9.64
C SER A 154 10.73 0.02 -8.28
N GLY A 155 10.70 0.80 -7.20
CA GLY A 155 10.76 0.31 -5.82
C GLY A 155 9.66 -0.70 -5.49
N TRP A 156 8.46 -0.57 -6.07
CA TRP A 156 7.38 -1.55 -5.89
C TRP A 156 7.77 -2.95 -6.38
N GLY A 157 8.55 -3.02 -7.45
CA GLY A 157 8.99 -4.30 -8.03
C GLY A 157 10.14 -4.97 -7.26
N ARG A 158 10.80 -4.25 -6.34
CA ARG A 158 12.01 -4.70 -5.64
C ARG A 158 11.68 -5.10 -4.21
N GLU A 159 12.39 -6.11 -3.71
CA GLU A 159 12.34 -6.45 -2.30
C GLU A 159 13.14 -5.42 -1.51
N ASP A 160 12.63 -5.06 -0.34
CA ASP A 160 13.29 -4.15 0.60
C ASP A 160 13.88 -5.00 1.72
N GLY A 161 15.14 -5.40 1.56
CA GLY A 161 15.81 -6.36 2.45
C GLY A 161 15.92 -5.85 3.89
N GLU A 162 16.08 -4.55 4.08
CA GLU A 162 16.07 -3.92 5.41
C GLU A 162 14.72 -4.12 6.09
N LEU A 163 13.61 -3.89 5.39
CA LEU A 163 12.27 -4.09 5.94
C LEU A 163 11.95 -5.58 6.17
N VAL A 164 12.52 -6.49 5.35
CA VAL A 164 12.41 -7.93 5.59
C VAL A 164 13.12 -8.31 6.87
N GLU A 165 14.33 -7.82 7.08
CA GLU A 165 15.10 -8.03 8.31
C GLU A 165 14.38 -7.47 9.53
N GLU A 166 13.92 -6.21 9.45
CA GLU A 166 13.26 -5.49 10.53
C GLU A 166 11.94 -6.13 10.97
N HIS A 167 11.11 -6.59 10.02
CA HIS A 167 9.75 -6.99 10.33
C HIS A 167 9.48 -8.49 10.24
N LEU A 168 10.30 -9.27 9.52
CA LEU A 168 9.95 -10.65 9.16
C LEU A 168 10.92 -11.71 9.70
N LEU A 169 12.22 -11.42 9.80
CA LEU A 169 13.23 -12.44 10.12
C LEU A 169 13.08 -13.03 11.53
N GLU A 170 12.69 -12.23 12.53
CA GLU A 170 12.43 -12.73 13.89
C GLU A 170 11.23 -13.69 13.98
N HIS A 171 10.39 -13.68 12.95
CA HIS A 171 9.15 -14.45 12.88
C HIS A 171 9.21 -15.62 11.89
N ASP A 172 10.39 -15.93 11.34
CA ASP A 172 10.54 -17.06 10.42
C ASP A 172 10.43 -18.39 11.18
N SER A 173 9.27 -19.04 11.09
CA SER A 173 9.03 -20.35 11.69
C SER A 173 9.85 -21.48 11.05
N ARG A 174 10.57 -21.24 9.93
CA ARG A 174 11.43 -22.22 9.26
C ARG A 174 12.91 -22.12 9.64
N ALA A 175 13.34 -21.10 10.37
CA ALA A 175 14.71 -21.05 10.87
C ALA A 175 14.87 -22.01 12.06
N PRO A 176 15.84 -22.95 12.04
CA PRO A 176 16.16 -23.70 13.24
C PRO A 176 16.59 -22.71 14.31
N ARG A 177 15.84 -22.66 15.42
CA ARG A 177 16.28 -21.97 16.63
C ARG A 177 17.64 -22.57 17.01
N SER A 178 18.72 -21.86 16.76
CA SER A 178 20.01 -22.24 17.31
C SER A 178 19.89 -22.08 18.82
N SER A 179 19.55 -23.17 19.50
CA SER A 179 19.63 -23.30 20.95
C SER A 179 21.10 -23.19 21.35
N SER A 180 21.61 -21.97 21.47
CA SER A 180 22.79 -21.68 22.27
C SER A 180 22.37 -21.70 23.73
N ASP A 181 22.02 -22.91 24.21
CA ASP A 181 21.85 -23.22 25.61
C ASP A 181 22.56 -24.54 25.90
N ARG A 182 23.88 -24.45 26.04
CA ARG A 182 24.70 -25.41 26.77
C ARG A 182 25.68 -24.66 27.64
N ARG A 183 25.17 -24.28 28.82
CA ARG A 183 25.67 -24.80 30.10
C ARG A 183 27.19 -25.07 30.12
N TYR A 184 27.96 -24.12 30.64
CA TYR A 184 29.14 -24.44 31.45
C TYR A 184 28.96 -23.79 32.83
N LYS A 185 28.38 -24.57 33.73
CA LYS A 185 28.64 -24.46 35.16
C LYS A 185 29.11 -25.84 35.62
N GLU A 186 30.10 -25.80 36.50
CA GLU A 186 30.59 -26.86 37.40
C GLU A 186 31.70 -27.75 36.83
N LYS A 187 32.98 -27.43 37.12
CA LYS A 187 33.84 -27.77 38.28
C LYS A 187 34.54 -29.13 38.13
N GLN A 188 35.85 -29.11 38.31
CA GLN A 188 36.73 -30.17 38.84
C GLN A 188 37.93 -29.39 39.40
N ASP A 189 38.03 -29.25 40.73
CA ASP A 189 38.76 -30.15 41.64
C ASP A 189 40.26 -30.21 41.33
#